data_AF-A0A356ZXT0-F1
#
_entry.id   AF-A0A356ZXT0-F1
#
_cell.length_a   1.000
_cell.length_b   1.000
_cell.length_c   1.000
_cell.angle_alpha   90.00
_cell.angle_beta   90.00
_cell.angle_gamma   90.00
#
_symmetry.space_group_name_H-M   'P 1'
#
loop_
_entity.id
_entity.type
_entity.pdbx_description
1 polymer ?
#
loop_
_entity_poly.entity_id
_entity_poly.type
_entity_poly.pdbx_seq_one_letter_code
_entity_poly.pdbx_strand_id
1 'polypeptide(L)'
;MPLWSQVGDTIRHAEFWKRARMRPTAFTRQRQVNLVGVVSIILNMIRRSTPRELDDYLSQAFPEEPNMTYTQQSFAEARQNLRPEAFEWLNQVFLKGFYEDDDEATYRGFRWLAIDGSRLIPGFIFSII
;
A
#
# COMPACT_ATOMS: atom_id res chain seq x y z
N MET A 1 -15.81 -0.65 10.30
CA MET A 1 -15.41 -1.45 9.11
C MET A 1 -13.92 -1.75 9.27
N PRO A 2 -13.41 -2.99 9.09
CA PRO A 2 -12.02 -3.28 9.47
C PRO A 2 -11.05 -2.34 8.75
N LEU A 3 -10.15 -1.69 9.48
CA LEU A 3 -9.20 -0.67 9.01
C LEU A 3 -8.54 -1.01 7.67
N TRP A 4 -8.15 -2.26 7.47
CA TRP A 4 -7.50 -2.76 6.26
C TRP A 4 -8.38 -2.72 5.00
N SER A 5 -9.70 -2.83 5.15
CA SER A 5 -10.63 -2.73 4.01
C SER A 5 -10.71 -1.31 3.46
N GLN A 6 -10.60 -0.28 4.31
CA GLN A 6 -10.65 1.13 3.89
C GLN A 6 -9.49 1.48 2.94
N VAL A 7 -8.27 1.02 3.27
CA VAL A 7 -7.10 1.22 2.40
C VAL A 7 -7.29 0.48 1.08
N GLY A 8 -7.78 -0.76 1.14
CA GLY A 8 -8.06 -1.57 -0.05
C GLY A 8 -9.11 -0.95 -0.98
N ASP A 9 -10.14 -0.31 -0.43
CA ASP A 9 -11.17 0.35 -1.23
C ASP A 9 -10.65 1.67 -1.82
N THR A 10 -9.86 2.41 -1.04
CA THR A 10 -9.23 3.65 -1.49
C THR A 10 -8.36 3.41 -2.73
N ILE A 11 -7.49 2.40 -2.72
CA ILE A 11 -6.61 2.13 -3.87
C ILE A 11 -7.37 1.71 -5.14
N ARG A 12 -8.61 1.22 -5.01
CA ARG A 12 -9.48 0.86 -6.14
C ARG A 12 -10.33 2.03 -6.64
N HIS A 13 -10.40 3.12 -5.88
CA HIS A 13 -11.22 4.28 -6.23
C HIS A 13 -10.59 5.10 -7.37
N ALA A 14 -11.43 5.59 -8.29
CA ALA A 14 -10.97 6.35 -9.46
C ALA A 14 -10.24 7.65 -9.09
N GLU A 15 -10.61 8.26 -7.96
CA GLU A 15 -9.91 9.44 -7.44
C GLU A 15 -8.46 9.13 -7.06
N PHE A 16 -8.24 8.00 -6.38
CA PHE A 16 -6.90 7.51 -6.07
C PHE A 16 -6.06 7.36 -7.33
N TRP A 17 -6.63 6.73 -8.35
CA TRP A 17 -5.95 6.52 -9.63
C TRP A 17 -5.53 7.82 -10.30
N LYS A 18 -6.38 8.85 -10.26
CA LYS A 18 -6.04 10.16 -10.85
C LYS A 18 -4.87 10.84 -10.13
N ARG A 19 -4.84 10.79 -8.80
CA ARG A 19 -3.79 11.46 -8.01
C ARG A 19 -2.50 10.67 -7.94
N ALA A 20 -2.57 9.34 -7.97
CA ALA A 20 -1.42 8.46 -7.80
C ALA A 20 -0.55 8.31 -9.06
N ARG A 21 -1.08 8.61 -10.25
CA ARG A 21 -0.33 8.46 -11.50
C ARG A 21 0.57 9.66 -11.76
N MET A 22 1.80 9.41 -12.19
CA MET A 22 2.72 10.46 -12.65
C MET A 22 2.24 11.17 -13.92
N ARG A 23 1.55 10.42 -14.80
CA ARG A 23 1.00 10.93 -16.06
C ARG A 23 -0.41 10.39 -16.27
N PRO A 24 -1.32 11.13 -16.92
CA PRO A 24 -2.67 10.65 -17.20
C PRO A 24 -2.72 9.34 -18.00
N THR A 25 -1.72 9.10 -18.84
CA THR A 25 -1.59 7.92 -19.70
C THR A 25 -1.02 6.69 -18.98
N ALA A 26 -0.43 6.85 -17.79
CA ALA A 26 0.11 5.74 -17.01
C ALA A 26 -1.00 4.81 -16.53
N PHE A 27 -0.74 3.50 -16.47
CA PHE A 27 -1.69 2.47 -16.00
C PHE A 27 -3.06 2.47 -16.71
N THR A 28 -3.13 2.96 -17.94
CA THR A 28 -4.36 2.94 -18.76
C THR A 28 -4.55 1.61 -19.50
N ARG A 29 -3.45 0.90 -19.78
CA ARG A 29 -3.48 -0.42 -20.42
C ARG A 29 -3.86 -1.50 -19.41
N GLN A 30 -4.60 -2.49 -19.90
CA GLN A 30 -4.94 -3.69 -19.14
C GLN A 30 -3.72 -4.61 -19.07
N ARG A 31 -2.86 -4.37 -18.09
CA ARG A 31 -1.75 -5.25 -17.71
C ARG A 31 -2.17 -6.11 -16.52
N GLN A 32 -1.57 -7.29 -16.38
CA GLN A 32 -1.84 -8.18 -15.25
C GLN A 32 -1.54 -7.49 -13.91
N VAL A 33 -0.38 -6.84 -13.77
CA VAL A 33 -0.07 -5.97 -12.63
C VAL A 33 -0.40 -4.52 -12.97
N ASN A 34 -1.52 -4.03 -12.44
CA ASN A 34 -2.00 -2.66 -12.60
C ASN A 34 -1.58 -1.76 -11.42
N LEU A 35 -2.09 -0.53 -11.35
CA LEU A 35 -1.77 0.42 -10.28
C LEU A 35 -2.01 -0.15 -8.88
N VAL A 36 -3.14 -0.84 -8.68
CA VAL A 36 -3.48 -1.49 -7.41
C VAL A 36 -2.41 -2.52 -7.06
N GLY A 37 -2.03 -3.37 -8.02
CA GLY A 37 -1.00 -4.38 -7.79
C GLY A 37 0.36 -3.80 -7.42
N VAL A 38 0.81 -2.75 -8.12
CA VAL A 38 2.08 -2.07 -7.80
C VAL A 38 2.05 -1.49 -6.39
N VAL A 39 0.96 -0.81 -6.02
CA VAL A 39 0.80 -0.25 -4.67
C VAL A 39 0.76 -1.37 -3.62
N SER A 40 0.02 -2.44 -3.86
CA SER A 40 -0.05 -3.60 -2.95
C SER A 40 1.31 -4.23 -2.72
N ILE A 41 2.12 -4.43 -3.78
CA ILE A 41 3.48 -4.96 -3.66
C ILE A 41 4.35 -4.04 -2.79
N ILE A 42 4.25 -2.72 -2.96
CA ILE A 42 5.01 -1.75 -2.17
C ILE A 42 4.57 -1.75 -0.70
N LEU A 43 3.26 -1.79 -0.44
CA LEU A 43 2.69 -1.82 0.92
C LEU A 43 2.99 -3.12 1.66
N ASN A 44 3.18 -4.24 0.95
CA ASN A 44 3.45 -5.54 1.57
C ASN A 44 4.84 -5.63 2.25
N MET A 45 5.61 -4.54 2.25
CA MET A 45 7.00 -4.42 2.71
C MET A 45 7.90 -5.50 2.10
N ILE A 46 8.86 -5.08 1.26
CA ILE A 46 9.84 -5.99 0.66
C ILE A 46 10.78 -6.49 1.76
N ARG A 47 10.41 -7.60 2.41
CA ARG A 47 11.18 -8.24 3.50
C ARG A 47 12.30 -9.12 2.97
N ARG A 48 12.19 -9.55 1.70
CA ARG A 48 13.13 -10.40 0.97
C ARG A 48 13.56 -9.72 -0.35
N SER A 49 14.26 -10.44 -1.22
CA SER A 49 14.64 -9.91 -2.54
C SER A 49 13.42 -9.56 -3.39
N THR A 50 13.51 -8.50 -4.21
CA THR A 50 12.38 -8.06 -5.06
C THR A 50 11.81 -9.18 -5.92
N PRO A 51 12.60 -10.02 -6.63
CA PRO A 51 12.04 -11.12 -7.41
C PRO A 51 11.21 -12.09 -6.57
N ARG A 52 11.69 -12.45 -5.36
CA ARG A 52 10.97 -13.37 -4.47
C ARG A 52 9.64 -12.80 -4.01
N GLU A 53 9.58 -11.50 -3.70
CA GLU A 53 8.33 -10.85 -3.30
C GLU A 53 7.37 -10.70 -4.49
N LEU A 54 7.88 -10.53 -5.71
CA LEU A 54 7.04 -10.54 -6.91
C LEU A 54 6.43 -11.93 -7.11
N ASP A 55 7.22 -13.01 -7.05
CA ASP A 55 6.72 -14.38 -7.19
C ASP A 55 5.66 -14.71 -6.11
N ASP A 56 5.92 -14.32 -4.87
CA ASP A 56 4.99 -14.52 -3.76
C ASP A 56 3.71 -13.70 -3.95
N TYR A 57 3.80 -12.47 -4.45
CA TYR A 57 2.63 -11.67 -4.80
C TYR A 57 1.81 -12.32 -5.92
N LEU A 58 2.46 -12.78 -6.99
CA LEU A 58 1.78 -13.39 -8.14
C LEU A 58 1.04 -14.66 -7.76
N SER A 59 1.68 -15.55 -6.99
CA SER A 59 1.05 -16.79 -6.51
C SER A 59 -0.16 -16.55 -5.61
N GLN A 60 -0.18 -15.45 -4.85
CA GLN A 60 -1.31 -15.07 -3.98
C GLN A 60 -2.41 -14.32 -4.72
N ALA A 61 -2.06 -13.40 -5.62
CA ALA A 61 -3.01 -12.54 -6.32
C ALA A 61 -3.64 -13.23 -7.55
N PHE A 62 -2.91 -14.17 -8.17
CA PHE A 62 -3.31 -14.86 -9.40
C PHE A 62 -3.08 -16.39 -9.27
N PRO A 63 -3.73 -17.07 -8.30
CA PRO A 63 -3.51 -18.50 -8.06
C PRO A 63 -3.87 -19.38 -9.27
N GLU A 64 -4.79 -18.93 -10.12
CA GLU A 64 -5.21 -19.61 -11.35
C GLU A 64 -4.21 -19.45 -12.52
N GLU A 65 -3.21 -18.56 -12.39
CA GLU A 65 -2.19 -18.31 -13.41
C GLU A 65 -0.77 -18.62 -12.88
N PRO A 66 -0.44 -19.89 -12.56
CA PRO A 66 0.83 -20.26 -11.91
C PRO A 66 2.08 -20.01 -12.76
N ASN A 67 1.91 -19.86 -14.08
CA ASN A 67 2.99 -19.54 -15.02
C ASN A 67 3.13 -18.04 -15.30
N MET A 68 2.33 -17.20 -14.62
CA MET A 68 2.43 -15.76 -14.76
C MET A 68 3.80 -15.30 -14.26
N THR A 69 4.46 -14.43 -15.04
CA THR A 69 5.74 -13.84 -14.68
C THR A 69 5.66 -12.33 -14.68
N TYR A 70 6.34 -11.71 -13.72
CA TYR A 70 6.44 -10.26 -13.65
C TYR A 70 7.86 -9.89 -13.21
N THR A 71 8.61 -9.26 -14.11
CA THR A 71 10.05 -9.06 -13.92
C THR A 71 10.33 -7.87 -12.99
N GLN A 72 11.47 -7.91 -12.31
CA GLN A 72 11.96 -6.79 -11.50
C GLN A 72 12.08 -5.50 -12.31
N GLN A 73 12.48 -5.59 -13.58
CA GLN A 73 12.52 -4.44 -14.49
C GLN A 73 11.12 -3.88 -14.76
N SER A 74 10.14 -4.75 -15.05
CA SER A 74 8.74 -4.33 -15.27
C SER A 74 8.17 -3.63 -14.03
N PHE A 75 8.51 -4.13 -12.84
CA PHE A 75 8.15 -3.50 -11.58
C PHE A 75 8.81 -2.12 -11.41
N ALA A 76 10.11 -2.01 -11.68
CA ALA A 76 10.84 -0.74 -11.59
C ALA A 76 10.26 0.32 -12.53
N GLU A 77 9.98 -0.04 -13.78
CA GLU A 77 9.33 0.84 -14.76
C GLU A 77 7.91 1.25 -14.32
N ALA A 78 7.13 0.31 -13.77
CA ALA A 78 5.80 0.61 -13.27
C ALA A 78 5.85 1.54 -12.05
N ARG A 79 6.80 1.33 -11.13
CA ARG A 79 7.02 2.19 -9.95
C ARG A 79 7.39 3.62 -10.35
N GLN A 80 8.17 3.83 -11.41
CA GLN A 80 8.49 5.17 -11.91
C GLN A 80 7.26 5.95 -12.40
N ASN A 81 6.15 5.27 -12.69
CA ASN A 81 4.90 5.90 -13.08
C ASN A 81 3.97 6.22 -11.89
N LEU A 82 4.39 5.91 -10.67
CA LEU A 82 3.66 6.14 -9.42
C LEU A 82 4.20 7.37 -8.70
N ARG A 83 3.30 8.26 -8.30
CA ARG A 83 3.62 9.45 -7.51
C ARG A 83 3.89 9.07 -6.05
N PRO A 84 5.00 9.54 -5.44
CA PRO A 84 5.26 9.28 -4.02
C PRO A 84 4.16 9.85 -3.11
N GLU A 85 3.52 10.96 -3.49
CA GLU A 85 2.42 11.60 -2.74
C GLU A 85 1.18 10.69 -2.63
N ALA A 86 1.08 9.66 -3.47
CA ALA A 86 0.04 8.64 -3.34
C ALA A 86 0.12 7.94 -1.97
N PHE A 87 1.34 7.69 -1.49
CA PHE A 87 1.57 7.01 -0.22
C PHE A 87 1.32 7.92 0.99
N GLU A 88 1.61 9.22 0.86
CA GLU A 88 1.23 10.21 1.87
C GLU A 88 -0.30 10.25 2.04
N TRP A 89 -1.04 10.24 0.93
CA TRP A 89 -2.49 10.21 0.97
C TRP A 89 -3.03 8.89 1.55
N LEU A 90 -2.48 7.74 1.14
CA LEU A 90 -2.86 6.46 1.74
C LEU A 90 -2.59 6.43 3.24
N ASN A 91 -1.47 7.01 3.67
CA ASN A 91 -1.14 7.12 5.09
C ASN A 91 -2.16 8.02 5.81
N GLN A 92 -2.58 9.14 5.22
CA GLN A 92 -3.64 9.99 5.80
C GLN A 92 -4.98 9.24 5.92
N VAL A 93 -5.37 8.46 4.90
CA VAL A 93 -6.59 7.63 4.96
C VAL A 93 -6.48 6.58 6.06
N PHE A 94 -5.34 5.90 6.15
CA PHE A 94 -5.08 4.93 7.20
C PHE A 94 -5.14 5.56 8.59
N LEU A 95 -4.45 6.69 8.79
CA LEU A 95 -4.44 7.41 10.06
C LEU A 95 -5.83 7.90 10.44
N LYS A 96 -6.58 8.44 9.48
CA LYS A 96 -7.97 8.86 9.68
C LYS A 96 -8.82 7.69 10.17
N GLY A 97 -8.78 6.56 9.46
CA GLY A 97 -9.50 5.35 9.88
C GLY A 97 -9.05 4.85 11.25
N PHE A 98 -7.75 4.87 11.54
CA PHE A 98 -7.19 4.41 12.80
C PHE A 98 -7.60 5.29 14.00
N TYR A 99 -7.63 6.60 13.81
CA TYR A 99 -7.89 7.56 14.88
C TYR A 99 -9.38 7.92 15.04
N GLU A 100 -10.20 7.77 14.00
CA GLU A 100 -11.65 8.07 14.04
C GLU A 100 -12.51 6.90 14.55
N ASP A 101 -12.06 5.65 14.40
CA ASP A 101 -12.77 4.46 14.94
C ASP A 101 -12.51 4.25 16.45
N ASP A 102 -11.93 5.24 17.14
CA ASP A 102 -11.33 5.04 18.45
C ASP A 102 -12.18 5.58 19.62
N ASP A 103 -12.96 4.67 20.21
CA ASP A 103 -13.58 4.79 21.54
C ASP A 103 -12.58 4.51 22.69
N GLU A 104 -11.25 4.57 22.46
CA GLU A 104 -10.28 4.27 23.51
C GLU A 104 -10.27 5.28 24.66
N ALA A 105 -10.20 4.74 25.88
CA ALA A 105 -10.11 5.51 27.10
C ALA A 105 -8.79 6.30 27.16
N THR A 106 -8.89 7.62 27.07
CA THR A 106 -7.76 8.50 27.38
C THR A 106 -7.56 8.59 28.90
N TYR A 107 -6.31 8.62 29.36
CA TYR A 107 -5.97 8.91 30.74
C TYR A 107 -5.26 10.27 30.80
N ARG A 108 -5.87 11.24 31.48
CA ARG A 108 -5.37 12.63 31.58
C ARG A 108 -5.08 13.28 30.20
N GLY A 109 -5.88 12.94 29.19
CA GLY A 109 -5.70 13.46 27.82
C GLY A 109 -4.62 12.75 26.99
N PHE A 110 -3.98 11.71 27.53
CA PHE A 110 -3.01 10.88 26.80
C PHE A 110 -3.60 9.49 26.52
N ARG A 111 -3.24 8.92 25.36
CA ARG A 111 -3.56 7.54 25.02
C ARG A 111 -2.61 6.58 25.72
N TRP A 112 -3.15 5.54 26.34
CA TRP A 112 -2.37 4.50 26.99
C TRP A 112 -2.06 3.39 26.00
N LEU A 113 -0.84 3.41 25.46
CA LEU A 113 -0.35 2.37 24.58
C LEU A 113 0.64 1.51 25.35
N ALA A 114 0.20 0.36 25.84
CA ALA A 114 1.08 -0.62 26.46
C ALA A 114 1.81 -1.40 25.36
N ILE A 115 3.12 -1.18 25.22
CA ILE A 115 3.93 -1.77 24.14
C ILE A 115 5.16 -2.43 24.76
N ASP A 116 5.27 -3.74 24.57
CA ASP A 116 6.49 -4.51 24.87
C ASP A 116 7.26 -4.73 23.55
N GLY A 117 7.97 -3.69 23.12
CA GLY A 117 8.69 -3.70 21.84
C GLY A 117 9.51 -2.44 21.63
N SER A 118 10.65 -2.56 20.93
CA SER A 118 11.58 -1.45 20.67
C SER A 118 11.21 -0.55 19.49
N ARG A 119 10.06 -0.80 18.83
CA ARG A 119 9.57 0.00 17.71
C ARG A 119 8.10 0.37 17.89
N LEU A 120 7.87 1.68 18.00
CA LEU A 120 6.58 2.33 17.89
C LEU A 120 6.41 2.78 16.43
N ILE A 121 5.33 2.36 15.74
CA ILE A 121 4.98 2.92 14.43
C ILE A 121 3.58 3.52 14.51
N PRO A 122 3.45 4.77 14.99
CA PRO A 122 2.18 5.50 14.96
C PRO A 122 2.08 6.20 13.59
N GLY A 123 1.75 5.45 12.55
CA GLY A 123 1.64 5.96 11.18
C GLY A 123 2.51 5.21 10.19
N PHE A 124 1.88 4.70 9.13
CA PHE A 124 2.31 3.57 8.33
C PHE A 124 3.54 3.83 7.44
N ILE A 125 4.06 5.06 7.32
CA ILE A 125 5.16 5.35 6.38
C ILE A 125 6.11 6.38 6.99
N PHE A 126 7.21 5.92 7.58
CA PHE A 126 8.41 6.73 7.69
C PHE A 126 9.02 6.84 6.30
N SER A 127 9.13 8.09 5.84
CA SER A 127 9.88 8.57 4.68
C SER A 127 10.96 7.61 4.19
N ILE A 128 10.67 6.85 3.12
CA ILE A 128 11.69 6.37 2.19
C ILE A 128 11.35 7.03 0.86
N ILE A 129 11.78 8.30 0.76
CA ILE A 129 12.19 8.90 -0.50
C ILE A 129 13.66 8.54 -0.68
#